data_AF-A0A3A6PY71-F1
#
_entry.id   AF-A0A3A6PY71-F1
#
_cell.length_a   1.000
_cell.length_b   1.000
_cell.length_c   1.000
_cell.angle_alpha   90.00
_cell.angle_beta   90.00
_cell.angle_gamma   90.00
#
_symmetry.space_group_name_H-M   'P 1'
#
loop_
_entity.id
_entity.type
_entity.pdbx_description
1 polymer ?
#
loop_
_entity_poly.entity_id
_entity_poly.type
_entity_poly.pdbx_seq_one_letter_code
_entity_poly.pdbx_strand_id
1 'polypeptide(L)'
;MQRRAVAVYVALFVLIGVASYTLMVTAEQPQVAVENPNFQLSSGDGFTVDGQSYTAATVEEVTEEGGHGSTSTHREATLEWTVANVENTDDWAVGDTITVDEREWNVVSTSASSVTVEEAIDRTAILEADPAADNTTYSGDNGEFVLVDDERVPVSEYFDPATVTFTEGETIPYDGQQATIDTVTNESITVSWTADESNSQTLKTGDTITLADNTTYTAYFTGPNTVELTDNAEGYQAAVSEQETFSQRVTGLRWVTFTAGFIAMLLIAFAFLPSRY
;
A
#
# COMPACT_ATOMS: atom_id res chain seq x y z
N MET A 1 -44.41 59.05 2.91
CA MET A 1 -43.66 58.46 4.04
C MET A 1 -42.97 57.13 3.68
N GLN A 2 -43.53 56.29 2.78
CA GLN A 2 -42.96 54.97 2.43
C GLN A 2 -41.50 54.97 1.94
N ARG A 3 -41.09 55.89 1.04
CA ARG A 3 -39.73 55.88 0.46
C ARG A 3 -38.60 56.15 1.46
N ARG A 4 -38.86 56.94 2.50
CA ARG A 4 -37.86 57.24 3.56
C ARG A 4 -37.68 56.06 4.51
N ALA A 5 -38.77 55.35 4.83
CA ALA A 5 -38.69 54.12 5.62
C ALA A 5 -37.92 53.02 4.86
N VAL A 6 -38.19 52.85 3.56
CA VAL A 6 -37.46 51.88 2.72
C VAL A 6 -35.95 52.17 2.69
N ALA A 7 -35.54 53.44 2.57
CA ALA A 7 -34.12 53.80 2.56
C ALA A 7 -33.38 53.38 3.85
N VAL A 8 -34.03 53.49 5.01
CA VAL A 8 -33.45 53.07 6.30
C VAL A 8 -33.28 51.55 6.36
N TYR A 9 -34.28 50.78 5.90
CA TYR A 9 -34.16 49.32 5.86
C TYR A 9 -33.11 48.85 4.86
N VAL A 10 -33.04 49.46 3.68
CA VAL A 10 -31.99 49.17 2.69
C VAL A 10 -30.60 49.43 3.29
N ALA A 11 -30.40 50.58 3.95
CA ALA A 11 -29.13 50.88 4.62
C ALA A 11 -28.79 49.86 5.71
N LEU A 12 -29.79 49.42 6.50
CA LEU A 12 -29.61 48.39 7.52
C LEU A 12 -29.19 47.04 6.90
N PHE A 13 -29.89 46.56 5.87
CA PHE A 13 -29.55 45.29 5.22
C PHE A 13 -28.20 45.34 4.53
N VAL A 14 -27.82 46.48 3.93
CA VAL A 14 -26.48 46.67 3.37
C VAL A 14 -25.42 46.61 4.47
N LEU A 15 -25.64 47.27 5.62
CA LEU A 15 -24.70 47.21 6.74
C LEU A 15 -24.54 45.78 7.29
N ILE A 16 -25.63 45.02 7.42
CA ILE A 16 -25.60 43.61 7.82
C ILE A 16 -24.82 42.77 6.81
N GLY A 17 -25.08 42.98 5.51
CA GLY A 17 -24.36 42.29 4.43
C GLY A 17 -22.85 42.58 4.46
N VAL A 18 -22.46 43.85 4.64
CA VAL A 18 -21.06 44.25 4.76
C VAL A 18 -20.42 43.64 6.00
N ALA A 19 -21.08 43.69 7.15
CA ALA A 19 -20.56 43.11 8.39
C ALA A 19 -20.34 41.59 8.25
N SER A 20 -21.33 40.85 7.73
CA SER A 20 -21.22 39.40 7.50
C SER A 20 -20.13 39.05 6.49
N TYR A 21 -19.96 39.85 5.43
CA TYR A 21 -18.88 39.67 4.46
C TYR A 21 -17.51 39.90 5.09
N THR A 22 -17.35 40.95 5.92
CA THR A 22 -16.08 41.21 6.60
C THR A 22 -15.68 40.08 7.55
N LEU A 23 -16.64 39.51 8.29
CA LEU A 23 -16.40 38.35 9.15
C LEU A 23 -15.98 37.12 8.34
N MET A 24 -16.57 36.91 7.16
CA MET A 24 -16.21 35.79 6.29
C MET A 24 -14.79 35.92 5.72
N VAL A 25 -14.41 37.11 5.24
CA VAL A 25 -13.11 37.32 4.56
C VAL A 25 -11.94 37.35 5.54
N THR A 26 -12.19 37.71 6.79
CA THR A 26 -11.15 37.75 7.84
C THR A 26 -11.06 36.45 8.64
N ALA A 27 -11.97 35.51 8.43
CA ALA A 27 -11.97 34.24 9.13
C ALA A 27 -10.97 33.26 8.50
N GLU A 28 -9.99 32.82 9.28
CA GLU A 28 -9.06 31.75 8.92
C GLU A 28 -9.66 30.39 9.32
N GLN A 29 -9.60 29.41 8.42
CA GLN A 29 -10.08 28.06 8.71
C GLN A 29 -9.13 27.39 9.72
N PRO A 30 -9.65 26.80 10.82
CA PRO A 30 -8.81 26.05 11.72
C PRO A 30 -8.24 24.82 11.00
N GLN A 31 -6.95 24.58 11.20
CA GLN A 31 -6.30 23.37 10.73
C GLN A 31 -6.57 22.22 11.71
N VAL A 32 -6.69 21.01 11.19
CA VAL A 32 -6.75 19.82 12.04
C VAL A 32 -5.35 19.59 12.61
N ALA A 33 -5.18 19.90 13.89
CA ALA A 33 -3.94 19.72 14.63
C ALA A 33 -4.29 19.21 16.04
N VAL A 34 -3.58 18.17 16.48
CA VAL A 34 -3.71 17.65 17.84
C VAL A 34 -2.58 18.21 18.69
N GLU A 35 -2.86 18.56 19.95
CA GLU A 35 -1.83 19.03 20.86
C GLU A 35 -0.86 17.88 21.18
N ASN A 36 0.42 18.11 20.92
CA ASN A 36 1.51 17.14 21.14
C ASN A 36 1.28 15.81 20.39
N PRO A 37 1.36 15.78 19.05
CA PRO A 37 1.39 14.52 18.31
C PRO A 37 2.51 13.62 18.84
N ASN A 38 2.30 12.31 18.79
CA ASN A 38 3.30 11.34 19.19
C ASN A 38 4.51 11.38 18.23
N PHE A 39 4.24 11.53 16.93
CA PHE A 39 5.26 11.66 15.90
C PHE A 39 4.91 12.79 14.94
N GLN A 40 5.92 13.54 14.52
CA GLN A 40 5.84 14.53 13.44
C GLN A 40 6.98 14.21 12.48
N LEU A 41 6.63 13.85 11.25
CA LEU A 41 7.54 13.23 10.30
C LEU A 41 7.48 13.94 8.94
N SER A 42 8.63 14.15 8.34
CA SER A 42 8.82 14.49 6.93
C SER A 42 9.43 13.32 6.17
N SER A 43 9.44 13.40 4.83
CA SER A 43 10.05 12.35 3.99
C SER A 43 11.50 12.08 4.40
N GLY A 44 11.82 10.80 4.62
CA GLY A 44 13.11 10.32 5.08
C GLY A 44 13.28 10.29 6.60
N ASP A 45 12.34 10.82 7.37
CA ASP A 45 12.43 10.77 8.84
C ASP A 45 12.15 9.36 9.35
N GLY A 46 12.98 8.91 10.29
CA GLY A 46 12.85 7.63 10.96
C GLY A 46 12.44 7.79 12.41
N PHE A 47 11.70 6.80 12.94
CA PHE A 47 11.35 6.71 14.34
C PHE A 47 11.30 5.24 14.79
N THR A 48 11.30 5.01 16.11
CA THR A 48 11.34 3.66 16.68
C THR A 48 10.22 3.50 17.69
N VAL A 49 9.49 2.39 17.59
CA VAL A 49 8.43 1.99 18.53
C VAL A 49 8.68 0.54 18.93
N ASP A 50 8.74 0.27 20.23
CA ASP A 50 9.04 -1.05 20.80
C ASP A 50 10.25 -1.79 20.15
N GLY A 51 11.28 -1.03 19.77
CA GLY A 51 12.48 -1.56 19.11
C GLY A 51 12.36 -1.77 17.59
N GLN A 52 11.17 -1.67 17.00
CA GLN A 52 10.95 -1.67 15.56
C GLN A 52 11.20 -0.27 14.98
N SER A 53 12.03 -0.20 13.94
CA SER A 53 12.29 1.03 13.19
C SER A 53 11.29 1.19 12.06
N TYR A 54 10.77 2.41 11.92
CA TYR A 54 9.86 2.86 10.87
C TYR A 54 10.48 4.08 10.17
N THR A 55 10.22 4.23 8.88
CA THR A 55 10.64 5.39 8.09
C THR A 55 9.44 5.97 7.34
N ALA A 56 9.27 7.28 7.40
CA ALA A 56 8.37 7.98 6.49
C ALA A 56 9.04 8.09 5.12
N ALA A 57 8.92 7.07 4.29
CA ALA A 57 9.55 7.00 2.98
C ALA A 57 9.12 8.16 2.08
N THR A 58 7.81 8.46 2.06
CA THR A 58 7.26 9.61 1.36
C THR A 58 6.26 10.35 2.23
N VAL A 59 6.21 11.67 2.09
CA VAL A 59 5.19 12.57 2.60
C VAL A 59 4.98 13.64 1.52
N GLU A 60 3.85 13.59 0.84
CA GLU A 60 3.64 14.41 -0.34
C GLU A 60 2.17 14.82 -0.57
N GLU A 61 2.00 15.80 -1.45
CA GLU A 61 0.71 16.26 -1.93
C GLU A 61 0.46 15.70 -3.34
N VAL A 62 -0.51 14.79 -3.45
CA VAL A 62 -0.89 14.10 -4.68
C VAL A 62 -2.04 14.85 -5.33
N THR A 63 -1.87 15.16 -6.61
CA THR A 63 -2.89 15.84 -7.42
C THR A 63 -3.39 14.91 -8.51
N GLU A 64 -4.67 14.57 -8.44
CA GLU A 64 -5.34 13.70 -9.39
C GLU A 64 -6.20 14.52 -10.36
N GLU A 65 -6.08 14.22 -11.65
CA GLU A 65 -7.01 14.74 -12.66
C GLU A 65 -8.27 13.87 -12.68
N GLY A 66 -9.40 14.46 -12.29
CA GLY A 66 -10.72 13.88 -12.40
C GLY A 66 -11.34 14.07 -13.78
N GLY A 67 -12.46 13.37 -14.00
CA GLY A 67 -13.28 13.58 -15.19
C GLY A 67 -13.79 15.03 -15.29
N HIS A 68 -13.97 15.53 -16.51
CA HIS A 68 -14.45 16.89 -16.82
C HIS A 68 -13.51 18.05 -16.44
N GLY A 69 -12.20 17.80 -16.32
CA GLY A 69 -11.22 18.85 -16.00
C GLY A 69 -11.27 19.31 -14.55
N SER A 70 -11.82 18.48 -13.67
CA SER A 70 -11.70 18.66 -12.23
C SER A 70 -10.34 18.16 -11.78
N THR A 71 -9.74 18.82 -10.79
CA THR A 71 -8.49 18.38 -10.17
C THR A 71 -8.74 18.22 -8.68
N SER A 72 -8.39 17.07 -8.11
CA SER A 72 -8.48 16.81 -6.67
C SER A 72 -7.08 16.66 -6.11
N THR A 73 -6.76 17.47 -5.11
CA THR A 73 -5.49 17.41 -4.41
C THR A 73 -5.71 16.84 -3.02
N HIS A 74 -4.92 15.83 -2.65
CA HIS A 74 -4.91 15.23 -1.32
C HIS A 74 -3.47 14.94 -0.88
N ARG A 75 -3.28 14.57 0.38
CA ARG A 75 -1.94 14.27 0.92
C ARG A 75 -1.85 12.81 1.31
N GLU A 76 -0.67 12.26 1.11
CA GLU A 76 -0.35 10.87 1.41
C GLU A 76 1.02 10.81 2.06
N ALA A 77 1.19 9.84 2.96
CA ALA A 77 2.47 9.49 3.53
C ALA A 77 2.65 7.97 3.49
N THR A 78 3.81 7.50 3.06
CA THR A 78 4.13 6.06 3.08
C THR A 78 5.09 5.79 4.23
N LEU A 79 4.66 4.96 5.17
CA LEU A 79 5.52 4.40 6.20
C LEU A 79 6.07 3.06 5.75
N GLU A 80 7.36 2.85 5.92
CA GLU A 80 8.06 1.60 5.62
C GLU A 80 8.76 1.07 6.87
N TRP A 81 8.75 -0.25 7.06
CA TRP A 81 9.48 -0.91 8.13
C TRP A 81 9.91 -2.31 7.70
N THR A 82 10.98 -2.81 8.32
CA THR A 82 11.47 -4.17 8.09
C THR A 82 11.37 -4.95 9.38
N VAL A 83 10.64 -6.06 9.37
CA VAL A 83 10.61 -7.02 10.48
C VAL A 83 11.76 -7.97 10.26
N ALA A 84 12.76 -7.91 11.13
CA ALA A 84 13.96 -8.72 10.99
C ALA A 84 13.75 -10.13 11.56
N ASN A 85 14.44 -11.10 10.97
CA ASN A 85 14.46 -12.48 11.42
C ASN A 85 13.10 -13.18 11.49
N VAL A 86 12.25 -12.99 10.48
CA VAL A 86 11.00 -13.73 10.35
C VAL A 86 11.33 -15.18 10.02
N GLU A 87 10.87 -16.10 10.87
CA GLU A 87 10.96 -17.53 10.61
C GLU A 87 9.97 -17.92 9.53
N ASN A 88 10.47 -18.56 8.49
CA ASN A 88 9.70 -19.07 7.38
C ASN A 88 9.97 -20.56 7.23
N THR A 89 8.98 -21.28 6.73
CA THR A 89 9.06 -22.72 6.48
C THR A 89 8.48 -23.05 5.12
N ASP A 90 9.00 -24.10 4.50
CA ASP A 90 8.42 -24.69 3.32
C ASP A 90 8.46 -26.21 3.43
N ASP A 91 7.53 -26.87 2.75
CA ASP A 91 7.37 -28.31 2.77
C ASP A 91 7.61 -28.87 1.37
N TRP A 92 8.47 -29.88 1.27
CA TRP A 92 8.71 -30.60 0.03
C TRP A 92 8.12 -32.01 0.10
N ALA A 93 7.60 -32.46 -1.03
CA ALA A 93 7.11 -33.80 -1.27
C ALA A 93 7.83 -34.43 -2.47
N VAL A 94 7.80 -35.77 -2.53
CA VAL A 94 8.29 -36.49 -3.72
C VAL A 94 7.44 -36.11 -4.93
N GLY A 95 8.12 -35.70 -6.01
CA GLY A 95 7.52 -35.20 -7.23
C GLY A 95 7.52 -33.68 -7.34
N ASP A 96 7.88 -32.95 -6.26
CA ASP A 96 8.00 -31.49 -6.32
C ASP A 96 9.25 -31.07 -7.08
N THR A 97 9.17 -29.89 -7.70
CA THR A 97 10.33 -29.20 -8.27
C THR A 97 10.72 -28.05 -7.34
N ILE A 98 11.97 -28.02 -6.92
CA ILE A 98 12.53 -27.06 -5.95
C ILE A 98 13.74 -26.34 -6.53
N THR A 99 14.04 -25.14 -6.03
CA THR A 99 15.21 -24.36 -6.47
C THR A 99 16.28 -24.35 -5.40
N VAL A 100 17.40 -25.03 -5.66
CA VAL A 100 18.57 -25.08 -4.77
C VAL A 100 19.82 -24.67 -5.54
N ASP A 101 20.57 -23.72 -5.00
CA ASP A 101 21.79 -23.16 -5.62
C ASP A 101 21.52 -22.59 -7.03
N GLU A 102 20.39 -21.85 -7.15
CA GLU A 102 19.89 -21.27 -8.40
C GLU A 102 19.61 -22.30 -9.53
N ARG A 103 19.51 -23.58 -9.18
CA ARG A 103 19.17 -24.67 -10.10
C ARG A 103 17.87 -25.35 -9.67
N GLU A 104 17.10 -25.79 -10.64
CA GLU A 104 15.88 -26.56 -10.40
C GLU A 104 16.20 -28.05 -10.22
N TRP A 105 15.56 -28.67 -9.25
CA TRP A 105 15.71 -30.09 -8.91
C TRP A 105 14.34 -30.72 -8.67
N ASN A 106 14.16 -31.96 -9.11
CA ASN A 106 13.00 -32.77 -8.79
C ASN A 106 13.27 -33.62 -7.57
N VAL A 107 12.37 -33.60 -6.59
CA VAL A 107 12.46 -34.45 -5.40
C VAL A 107 12.07 -35.87 -5.79
N VAL A 108 13.04 -36.78 -5.86
CA VAL A 108 12.83 -38.14 -6.39
C VAL A 108 12.57 -39.18 -5.31
N SER A 109 13.18 -39.02 -4.13
CA SER A 109 12.96 -39.97 -3.02
C SER A 109 13.33 -39.37 -1.68
N THR A 110 12.71 -39.89 -0.63
CA THR A 110 12.98 -39.55 0.76
C THR A 110 13.28 -40.80 1.57
N SER A 111 14.04 -40.61 2.64
CA SER A 111 14.31 -41.61 3.66
C SER A 111 14.11 -41.00 5.05
N ALA A 112 14.43 -41.74 6.11
CA ALA A 112 14.22 -41.28 7.48
C ALA A 112 15.04 -40.04 7.89
N SER A 113 16.07 -39.65 7.13
CA SER A 113 16.92 -38.49 7.46
C SER A 113 17.61 -37.88 6.22
N SER A 114 17.14 -38.20 5.02
CA SER A 114 17.75 -37.72 3.78
C SER A 114 16.73 -37.60 2.66
N VAL A 115 16.96 -36.63 1.78
CA VAL A 115 16.19 -36.42 0.55
C VAL A 115 17.14 -36.50 -0.63
N THR A 116 16.76 -37.23 -1.66
CA THR A 116 17.50 -37.28 -2.92
C THR A 116 16.72 -36.50 -3.95
N VAL A 117 17.43 -35.63 -4.65
CA VAL A 117 16.92 -34.79 -5.72
C VAL A 117 17.69 -35.07 -7.01
N GLU A 118 17.01 -34.97 -8.15
CA GLU A 118 17.56 -35.14 -9.50
C GLU A 118 17.40 -33.84 -10.27
N GLU A 119 18.43 -33.41 -11.01
CA GLU A 119 18.44 -32.16 -11.76
C GLU A 119 17.23 -32.07 -12.71
N ALA A 120 16.51 -30.96 -12.66
CA ALA A 120 15.42 -30.70 -13.59
C ALA A 120 16.02 -30.19 -14.91
N ILE A 121 16.11 -31.10 -15.89
CA ILE A 121 16.65 -30.80 -17.21
C ILE A 121 15.56 -30.56 -18.25
N ASP A 122 15.78 -29.57 -19.13
CA ASP A 122 14.95 -29.41 -20.33
C ASP A 122 15.41 -30.40 -21.40
N ARG A 123 14.79 -31.58 -21.39
CA ARG A 123 15.06 -32.64 -22.35
C ARG A 123 14.85 -32.20 -23.80
N THR A 124 13.90 -31.28 -24.06
CA THR A 124 13.63 -30.78 -25.41
C THR A 124 14.77 -29.89 -25.88
N ALA A 125 15.21 -28.97 -25.04
CA ALA A 125 16.34 -28.09 -25.38
C ALA A 125 17.64 -28.87 -25.60
N ILE A 126 17.89 -29.91 -24.80
CA ILE A 126 19.07 -30.79 -24.98
C ILE A 126 18.99 -31.52 -26.33
N LEU A 127 17.83 -32.06 -26.68
CA LEU A 127 17.60 -32.76 -27.94
C LEU A 127 17.70 -31.83 -29.16
N GLU A 128 17.22 -30.59 -29.06
CA GLU A 128 17.32 -29.59 -30.14
C GLU A 128 18.76 -29.09 -30.34
N ALA A 129 19.57 -29.09 -29.29
CA ALA A 129 20.96 -28.66 -29.33
C ALA A 129 21.91 -29.70 -29.92
N ASP A 130 21.51 -30.98 -29.95
CA ASP A 130 22.31 -32.07 -30.52
C ASP A 130 21.90 -32.38 -31.98
N PRO A 131 22.71 -31.98 -32.99
CA PRO A 131 22.40 -32.25 -34.39
C PRO A 131 22.48 -33.73 -34.78
N ALA A 132 23.06 -34.60 -33.95
CA ALA A 132 23.10 -36.04 -34.18
C ALA A 132 21.83 -36.75 -33.64
N ALA A 133 21.07 -36.09 -32.77
CA ALA A 133 19.86 -36.65 -32.19
C ALA A 133 18.61 -36.38 -33.05
N ASP A 134 17.67 -37.34 -33.08
CA ASP A 134 16.41 -37.26 -33.86
C ASP A 134 15.33 -36.37 -33.19
N ASN A 135 15.75 -35.47 -32.29
CA ASN A 135 14.93 -34.55 -31.50
C ASN A 135 13.66 -35.16 -30.85
N THR A 136 13.68 -36.47 -30.57
CA THR A 136 12.50 -37.24 -30.12
C THR A 136 12.91 -38.29 -29.11
N THR A 137 12.12 -38.46 -28.05
CA THR A 137 12.22 -39.59 -27.13
C THR A 137 11.24 -40.68 -27.55
N TYR A 138 11.73 -41.92 -27.64
CA TYR A 138 10.98 -43.09 -28.05
C TYR A 138 10.83 -44.09 -26.90
N SER A 139 9.71 -44.80 -26.82
CA SER A 139 9.51 -45.90 -25.86
C SER A 139 9.66 -47.26 -26.56
N GLY A 140 10.36 -48.22 -25.92
CA GLY A 140 10.42 -49.60 -26.41
C GLY A 140 10.55 -50.63 -25.30
N ASP A 141 10.76 -51.89 -25.66
CA ASP A 141 10.72 -53.03 -24.71
C ASP A 141 11.72 -52.95 -23.54
N ASN A 142 12.81 -52.19 -23.70
CA ASN A 142 13.86 -51.99 -22.70
C ASN A 142 13.82 -50.60 -22.04
N GLY A 143 12.70 -49.88 -22.16
CA GLY A 143 12.53 -48.51 -21.65
C GLY A 143 12.62 -47.43 -22.71
N GLU A 144 12.68 -46.18 -22.26
CA GLU A 144 12.80 -45.00 -23.12
C GLU A 144 14.22 -44.82 -23.67
N PHE A 145 14.32 -44.33 -24.90
CA PHE A 145 15.58 -44.12 -25.60
C PHE A 145 15.50 -42.92 -26.56
N VAL A 146 16.66 -42.41 -26.93
CA VAL A 146 16.87 -41.41 -27.98
C VAL A 146 17.63 -42.09 -29.13
N LEU A 147 17.38 -41.64 -30.37
CA LEU A 147 18.19 -42.04 -31.52
C LEU A 147 19.26 -40.98 -31.77
N VAL A 148 20.52 -41.39 -31.75
CA VAL A 148 21.70 -40.54 -32.03
C VAL A 148 22.46 -41.20 -33.17
N ASP A 149 22.58 -40.55 -34.33
CA ASP A 149 23.17 -41.12 -35.56
C ASP A 149 22.61 -42.51 -35.92
N ASP A 150 21.28 -42.68 -35.84
CA ASP A 150 20.55 -43.94 -36.02
C ASP A 150 20.87 -45.05 -34.98
N GLU A 151 21.67 -44.76 -33.95
CA GLU A 151 21.97 -45.66 -32.83
C GLU A 151 21.05 -45.39 -31.63
N ARG A 152 20.67 -46.48 -30.94
CA ARG A 152 19.78 -46.43 -29.78
C ARG A 152 20.57 -46.14 -28.52
N VAL A 153 20.37 -44.96 -27.93
CA VAL A 153 20.95 -44.57 -26.64
C VAL A 153 19.84 -44.52 -25.57
N PRO A 154 19.96 -45.26 -24.44
CA PRO A 154 19.01 -45.18 -23.34
C PRO A 154 18.85 -43.75 -22.80
N VAL A 155 17.63 -43.34 -22.41
CA VAL A 155 17.37 -41.99 -21.87
C VAL A 155 18.25 -41.67 -20.65
N SER A 156 18.46 -42.64 -19.76
CA SER A 156 19.30 -42.47 -18.57
C SER A 156 20.78 -42.25 -18.91
N GLU A 157 21.24 -42.73 -20.07
CA GLU A 157 22.62 -42.54 -20.52
C GLU A 157 22.77 -41.26 -21.36
N TYR A 158 21.76 -40.93 -22.17
CA TYR A 158 21.79 -39.75 -23.02
C TYR A 158 21.66 -38.45 -22.21
N PHE A 159 20.75 -38.41 -21.24
CA PHE A 159 20.46 -37.19 -20.48
C PHE A 159 21.24 -37.06 -19.17
N ASP A 160 21.64 -38.18 -18.56
CA ASP A 160 22.45 -38.30 -17.31
C ASP A 160 22.29 -37.12 -16.32
N PRO A 161 21.08 -36.85 -15.80
CA PRO A 161 20.85 -35.72 -14.90
C PRO A 161 21.62 -35.91 -13.58
N ALA A 162 22.17 -34.82 -13.05
CA ALA A 162 22.89 -34.88 -11.78
C ALA A 162 21.94 -35.30 -10.64
N THR A 163 22.44 -36.09 -9.69
CA THR A 163 21.70 -36.48 -8.49
C THR A 163 22.45 -36.00 -7.25
N VAL A 164 21.72 -35.37 -6.32
CA VAL A 164 22.26 -34.88 -5.04
C VAL A 164 21.42 -35.42 -3.90
N THR A 165 22.06 -35.73 -2.77
CA THR A 165 21.37 -36.13 -1.54
C THR A 165 21.67 -35.09 -0.47
N PHE A 166 20.62 -34.51 0.09
CA PHE A 166 20.69 -33.65 1.26
C PHE A 166 20.28 -34.42 2.51
N THR A 167 20.80 -33.98 3.66
CA THR A 167 20.55 -34.61 4.96
C THR A 167 19.84 -33.68 5.93
N GLU A 168 19.10 -34.26 6.87
CA GLU A 168 18.51 -33.50 7.98
C GLU A 168 19.60 -32.74 8.76
N GLY A 169 19.35 -31.47 9.06
CA GLY A 169 20.27 -30.53 9.69
C GLY A 169 21.23 -29.82 8.72
N GLU A 170 21.18 -30.13 7.43
CA GLU A 170 22.01 -29.49 6.41
C GLU A 170 21.48 -28.09 6.05
N THR A 171 22.38 -27.12 5.88
CA THR A 171 22.04 -25.78 5.38
C THR A 171 22.38 -25.67 3.90
N ILE A 172 21.41 -25.25 3.10
CA ILE A 172 21.48 -25.17 1.65
C ILE A 172 21.05 -23.77 1.15
N PRO A 173 21.56 -23.32 -0.01
CA PRO A 173 21.02 -22.15 -0.69
C PRO A 173 19.69 -22.54 -1.37
N TYR A 174 18.56 -22.14 -0.78
CA TYR A 174 17.21 -22.43 -1.26
C TYR A 174 16.52 -21.13 -1.69
N ASP A 175 15.97 -21.06 -2.91
CA ASP A 175 15.23 -19.89 -3.42
C ASP A 175 15.90 -18.51 -3.15
N GLY A 176 17.22 -18.45 -3.34
CA GLY A 176 18.01 -17.22 -3.14
C GLY A 176 18.36 -16.88 -1.68
N GLN A 177 18.04 -17.77 -0.73
CA GLN A 177 18.29 -17.60 0.71
C GLN A 177 18.93 -18.85 1.33
N GLN A 178 19.41 -18.76 2.57
CA GLN A 178 19.98 -19.92 3.27
C GLN A 178 18.91 -20.61 4.10
N ALA A 179 18.52 -21.81 3.70
CA ALA A 179 17.56 -22.64 4.43
C ALA A 179 18.24 -23.83 5.09
N THR A 180 17.67 -24.31 6.19
CA THR A 180 18.07 -25.53 6.89
C THR A 180 17.01 -26.60 6.70
N ILE A 181 17.43 -27.82 6.43
CA ILE A 181 16.54 -28.98 6.37
C ILE A 181 16.25 -29.41 7.80
N ASP A 182 15.05 -29.14 8.31
CA ASP A 182 14.73 -29.37 9.72
C ASP A 182 14.27 -30.78 10.02
N THR A 183 13.39 -31.31 9.18
CA THR A 183 12.78 -32.62 9.39
C THR A 183 12.66 -33.32 8.07
N VAL A 184 13.19 -34.53 8.00
CA VAL A 184 13.01 -35.41 6.85
C VAL A 184 12.29 -36.67 7.30
N THR A 185 11.16 -36.95 6.68
CA THR A 185 10.43 -38.20 6.87
C THR A 185 10.31 -38.94 5.53
N ASN A 186 9.81 -40.17 5.57
CA ASN A 186 9.55 -40.93 4.34
C ASN A 186 8.43 -40.33 3.47
N GLU A 187 7.73 -39.28 3.93
CA GLU A 187 6.57 -38.71 3.24
C GLU A 187 6.65 -37.19 3.04
N SER A 188 7.40 -36.48 3.88
CA SER A 188 7.51 -35.02 3.87
C SER A 188 8.89 -34.57 4.33
N ILE A 189 9.36 -33.47 3.74
CA ILE A 189 10.53 -32.72 4.18
C ILE A 189 10.06 -31.34 4.58
N THR A 190 10.52 -30.82 5.71
CA THR A 190 10.31 -29.42 6.09
C THR A 190 11.67 -28.73 6.09
N VAL A 191 11.73 -27.57 5.44
CA VAL A 191 12.87 -26.66 5.46
C VAL A 191 12.48 -25.36 6.13
N SER A 192 13.39 -24.73 6.86
CA SER A 192 13.18 -23.40 7.42
C SER A 192 14.30 -22.45 7.06
N TRP A 193 13.97 -21.18 7.02
CA TRP A 193 14.95 -20.11 6.90
C TRP A 193 14.48 -18.89 7.67
N THR A 194 15.41 -17.98 7.86
CA THR A 194 15.16 -16.70 8.51
C THR A 194 15.36 -15.60 7.46
N ALA A 195 14.35 -14.76 7.25
CA ALA A 195 14.40 -13.67 6.29
C ALA A 195 13.85 -12.38 6.90
N ASP A 196 14.28 -11.26 6.34
CA ASP A 196 13.77 -9.93 6.71
C ASP A 196 12.55 -9.60 5.85
N GLU A 197 11.43 -9.24 6.48
CA GLU A 197 10.18 -8.91 5.79
C GLU A 197 10.00 -7.40 5.67
N SER A 198 10.04 -6.89 4.44
CA SER A 198 9.82 -5.47 4.16
C SER A 198 8.33 -5.18 4.04
N ASN A 199 7.85 -4.22 4.82
CA ASN A 199 6.46 -3.82 4.91
C ASN A 199 6.32 -2.34 4.59
N SER A 200 5.18 -1.96 3.99
CA SER A 200 4.83 -0.57 3.77
C SER A 200 3.33 -0.31 3.91
N GLN A 201 2.98 0.91 4.32
CA GLN A 201 1.59 1.35 4.39
C GLN A 201 1.49 2.83 4.00
N THR A 202 0.67 3.12 2.99
CA THR A 202 0.28 4.48 2.64
C THR A 202 -0.88 4.94 3.52
N LEU A 203 -0.77 6.16 4.05
CA LEU A 203 -1.69 6.78 4.98
C LEU A 203 -2.16 8.13 4.43
N LYS A 204 -3.48 8.35 4.47
CA LYS A 204 -4.14 9.63 4.24
C LYS A 204 -4.63 10.21 5.58
N THR A 205 -5.09 11.46 5.55
CA THR A 205 -5.72 12.08 6.74
C THR A 205 -6.88 11.22 7.24
N GLY A 206 -6.82 10.84 8.52
CA GLY A 206 -7.82 10.02 9.20
C GLY A 206 -7.57 8.51 9.11
N ASP A 207 -6.61 8.06 8.29
CA ASP A 207 -6.21 6.66 8.27
C ASP A 207 -5.49 6.28 9.57
N THR A 208 -5.48 4.99 9.86
CA THR A 208 -4.86 4.46 11.07
C THR A 208 -3.79 3.42 10.76
N ILE A 209 -2.76 3.40 11.60
CA ILE A 209 -1.70 2.39 11.59
C ILE A 209 -1.52 1.84 13.00
N THR A 210 -1.34 0.53 13.12
CA THR A 210 -0.98 -0.11 14.40
C THR A 210 0.50 -0.46 14.36
N LEU A 211 1.25 0.02 15.34
CA LEU A 211 2.70 -0.17 15.42
C LEU A 211 3.06 -1.32 16.38
N ALA A 212 4.36 -1.61 16.51
CA ALA A 212 4.87 -2.76 17.24
C ALA A 212 4.48 -2.80 18.74
N ASP A 213 4.20 -1.65 19.35
CA ASP A 213 3.70 -1.56 20.73
C ASP A 213 2.19 -1.90 20.87
N ASN A 214 1.56 -2.31 19.76
CA ASN A 214 0.13 -2.59 19.64
C ASN A 214 -0.76 -1.36 19.88
N THR A 215 -0.20 -0.15 19.76
CA THR A 215 -0.94 1.11 19.79
C THR A 215 -1.36 1.51 18.37
N THR A 216 -2.61 1.94 18.22
CA THR A 216 -3.15 2.47 16.97
C THR A 216 -3.00 3.99 16.92
N TYR A 217 -2.37 4.50 15.88
CA TYR A 217 -2.17 5.91 15.62
C TYR A 217 -3.02 6.36 14.44
N THR A 218 -3.59 7.56 14.54
CA THR A 218 -4.29 8.25 13.46
C THR A 218 -3.33 9.20 12.76
N ALA A 219 -3.28 9.14 11.44
CA ALA A 219 -2.47 10.02 10.61
C ALA A 219 -3.23 11.29 10.22
N TYR A 220 -2.56 12.44 10.29
CA TYR A 220 -3.08 13.71 9.77
C TYR A 220 -1.93 14.61 9.30
N PHE A 221 -2.24 15.66 8.54
CA PHE A 221 -1.22 16.47 7.86
C PHE A 221 -1.35 17.94 8.22
N THR A 222 -0.33 18.50 8.88
CA THR A 222 -0.25 19.93 9.27
C THR A 222 0.47 20.79 8.22
N GLY A 223 1.02 20.17 7.18
CA GLY A 223 1.67 20.85 6.06
C GLY A 223 1.69 19.97 4.79
N PRO A 224 2.28 20.46 3.69
CA PRO A 224 2.40 19.67 2.45
C PRO A 224 3.39 18.51 2.57
N ASN A 225 4.38 18.61 3.47
CA ASN A 225 5.47 17.65 3.63
C ASN A 225 5.61 17.17 5.09
N THR A 226 4.53 17.25 5.86
CA THR A 226 4.53 16.89 7.28
C THR A 226 3.31 16.05 7.59
N VAL A 227 3.56 14.80 7.97
CA VAL A 227 2.57 13.89 8.54
C VAL A 227 2.77 13.82 10.05
N GLU A 228 1.67 13.83 10.78
CA GLU A 228 1.65 13.65 12.22
C GLU A 228 0.85 12.39 12.56
N LEU A 229 1.35 11.64 13.54
CA LEU A 229 0.71 10.43 14.05
C LEU A 229 0.32 10.68 15.51
N THR A 230 -0.93 10.37 15.86
CA THR A 230 -1.43 10.52 17.22
C THR A 230 -2.23 9.31 17.69
N ASP A 231 -2.00 8.85 18.92
CA ASP A 231 -2.85 7.87 19.59
C ASP A 231 -4.12 8.52 20.20
N ASN A 232 -4.17 9.85 20.26
CA ASN A 232 -5.28 10.62 20.80
C ASN A 232 -6.40 10.81 19.77
N ALA A 233 -7.12 9.73 19.49
CA ALA A 233 -8.26 9.74 18.57
C ALA A 233 -9.34 10.77 18.98
N GLU A 234 -9.57 10.98 20.29
CA GLU A 234 -10.54 11.97 20.77
C GLU A 234 -10.12 13.40 20.42
N GLY A 235 -8.83 13.73 20.60
CA GLY A 235 -8.26 15.03 20.23
C GLY A 235 -8.36 15.31 18.73
N TYR A 236 -8.06 14.30 17.90
CA TYR A 236 -8.24 14.40 16.45
C TYR A 236 -9.70 14.67 16.07
N GLN A 237 -10.63 13.89 16.63
CA GLN A 237 -12.06 14.07 16.33
C GLN A 237 -12.59 15.43 16.81
N ALA A 238 -12.10 15.95 17.93
CA ALA A 238 -12.44 17.30 18.40
C ALA A 238 -11.96 18.37 17.40
N ALA A 239 -10.74 18.26 16.88
CA ALA A 239 -10.20 19.19 15.89
C ALA A 239 -10.97 19.13 14.55
N VAL A 240 -11.35 17.93 14.09
CA VAL A 240 -12.22 17.74 12.91
C VAL A 240 -13.58 18.41 13.14
N SER A 241 -14.20 18.20 14.30
CA SER A 241 -15.51 18.80 14.64
C SER A 241 -15.46 20.33 14.71
N GLU A 242 -14.34 20.90 15.16
CA GLU A 242 -14.13 22.35 15.14
C GLU A 242 -14.09 22.90 13.71
N GLN A 243 -13.41 22.21 12.81
CA GLN A 243 -13.35 22.57 11.38
C GLN A 243 -14.74 22.51 10.73
N GLU A 244 -15.53 21.48 11.01
CA GLU A 244 -16.91 21.37 10.53
C GLU A 244 -17.78 22.52 11.05
N THR A 245 -17.68 22.83 12.35
CA THR A 245 -18.42 23.93 12.98
C THR A 245 -18.06 25.27 12.34
N PHE A 246 -16.78 25.50 12.05
CA PHE A 246 -16.32 26.68 11.32
C PHE A 246 -16.93 26.75 9.92
N SER A 247 -16.86 25.66 9.15
CA SER A 247 -17.44 25.58 7.80
C SER A 247 -18.94 25.86 7.81
N GLN A 248 -19.66 25.34 8.80
CA GLN A 248 -21.09 25.61 8.98
C GLN A 248 -21.37 27.09 9.28
N ARG A 249 -20.58 27.73 10.16
CA ARG A 249 -20.70 29.16 10.47
C ARG A 249 -20.43 30.04 9.25
N VAL A 250 -19.38 29.74 8.49
CA VAL A 250 -19.03 30.46 7.25
C VAL A 250 -20.13 30.30 6.20
N THR A 251 -20.68 29.09 6.05
CA THR A 251 -21.82 28.84 5.15
C THR A 251 -23.07 29.61 5.59
N GLY A 252 -23.34 29.68 6.89
CA GLY A 252 -24.42 30.51 7.45
C GLY A 252 -24.24 31.99 7.14
N LEU A 253 -23.03 32.53 7.34
CA LEU A 253 -22.70 33.94 7.03
C LEU A 253 -22.81 34.24 5.52
N ARG A 254 -22.48 33.29 4.65
CA ARG A 254 -22.70 33.40 3.20
C ARG A 254 -24.19 33.57 2.88
N TRP A 255 -25.05 32.74 3.48
CA TRP A 255 -26.49 32.84 3.31
C TRP A 255 -27.03 34.19 3.82
N VAL A 256 -26.59 34.66 4.99
CA VAL A 256 -27.00 35.98 5.51
C VAL A 256 -26.62 37.11 4.55
N THR A 257 -25.37 37.11 4.05
CA THR A 257 -24.90 38.11 3.09
C THR A 257 -25.75 38.10 1.82
N PHE A 258 -26.03 36.93 1.26
CA PHE A 258 -26.86 36.77 0.07
C PHE A 258 -28.30 37.26 0.30
N THR A 259 -28.95 36.79 1.38
CA THR A 259 -30.33 37.15 1.71
C THR A 259 -30.47 38.64 1.99
N ALA A 260 -29.52 39.27 2.70
CA ALA A 260 -29.53 40.70 2.97
C ALA A 260 -29.42 41.53 1.68
N GLY A 261 -28.52 41.15 0.76
CA GLY A 261 -28.40 41.76 -0.56
C GLY A 261 -29.67 41.59 -1.40
N PHE A 262 -30.25 40.39 -1.39
CA PHE A 262 -31.49 40.11 -2.11
C PHE A 262 -32.68 40.91 -1.58
N ILE A 263 -32.85 41.01 -0.26
CA ILE A 263 -33.90 41.83 0.36
C ILE A 263 -33.69 43.31 0.04
N ALA A 264 -32.46 43.82 0.14
CA ALA A 264 -32.16 45.20 -0.24
C ALA A 264 -32.54 45.48 -1.70
N MET A 265 -32.20 44.56 -2.62
CA MET A 265 -32.58 44.64 -4.03
C MET A 265 -34.10 44.63 -4.22
N LEU A 266 -34.83 43.73 -3.55
CA LEU A 266 -36.30 43.67 -3.61
C LEU A 266 -36.94 44.95 -3.09
N LEU A 267 -36.46 45.48 -1.96
CA LEU A 267 -36.95 46.74 -1.39
C LEU A 267 -36.74 47.92 -2.35
N ILE A 268 -35.61 47.96 -3.06
CA ILE A 268 -35.37 48.93 -4.12
C ILE A 268 -36.37 48.71 -5.27
N ALA A 269 -36.50 47.48 -5.78
CA ALA A 269 -37.42 47.16 -6.87
C ALA A 269 -38.88 47.54 -6.55
N PHE A 270 -39.37 47.23 -5.34
CA PHE A 270 -40.71 47.60 -4.88
C PHE A 270 -40.87 49.11 -4.72
N ALA A 271 -39.83 49.84 -4.32
CA ALA A 271 -39.88 51.30 -4.22
C ALA A 271 -40.04 52.00 -5.58
N PHE A 272 -39.61 51.34 -6.66
CA PHE A 272 -39.66 51.82 -8.04
C PHE A 272 -40.73 51.17 -8.92
N LEU A 273 -41.56 50.26 -8.39
CA LEU A 273 -42.73 49.76 -9.12
C LEU A 273 -43.68 50.92 -9.46
N PRO A 274 -44.15 51.03 -10.72
CA PRO A 274 -45.17 52.00 -11.09
C PRO A 274 -46.45 51.75 -10.26
N SER A 275 -46.98 52.80 -9.64
CA SER A 275 -48.26 52.68 -8.91
C SER A 275 -49.35 52.34 -9.90
N ARG A 276 -50.01 51.19 -9.74
CA ARG A 276 -51.23 50.86 -10.48
C ARG A 276 -52.41 51.55 -9.78
N TYR A 277 -52.49 52.87 -9.94
CA TYR A 277 -53.68 53.69 -9.76
C TYR A 277 -53.67 54.77 -10.82
#